data_AF-A0A960UNH7-F1
#
_entry.id   AF-A0A960UNH7-F1
#
_cell.length_a   1.000
_cell.length_b   1.000
_cell.length_c   1.000
_cell.angle_alpha   90.00
_cell.angle_beta   90.00
_cell.angle_gamma   90.00
#
_symmetry.space_group_name_H-M   'P 1'
#
loop_
_entity.id
_entity.type
_entity.pdbx_description
1 polymer ?
#
loop_
_entity_poly.entity_id
_entity_poly.type
_entity_poly.pdbx_seq_one_letter_code
_entity_poly.pdbx_strand_id
1 'polypeptide(L)'
;MQKSNATYRTAIVSGLMLLLLLSSACSEPDGLAPEEVSRKFMEAVAKPDADEARKYVTFSSKLLVTVVIKLFTAAEEGSTEDSAKAGQLREKLKGLAANIRCNEVAEGAETVHCSFAANDSMAFPLVMTGEGWRLDLVQMIKEKDNKTAQDPTTADTDSSTF
;
A
#
# COMPACT_ATOMS: atom_id res chain seq x y z
N MET A 1 14.35 55.77 -4.02
CA MET A 1 14.52 54.98 -2.79
C MET A 1 14.16 53.54 -3.08
N GLN A 2 15.16 52.70 -3.32
CA GLN A 2 15.04 51.23 -3.38
C GLN A 2 15.04 50.67 -1.95
N LYS A 3 14.08 49.80 -1.62
CA LYS A 3 14.22 48.82 -0.53
C LYS A 3 13.78 47.45 -1.04
N SER A 4 14.67 46.49 -0.82
CA SER A 4 14.80 45.17 -1.44
C SER A 4 13.63 44.21 -1.20
N ASN A 5 13.09 43.65 -2.29
CA ASN A 5 12.19 42.48 -2.31
C ASN A 5 12.94 41.14 -2.34
N ALA A 6 14.25 41.13 -2.09
CA ALA A 6 15.10 39.94 -2.21
C ALA A 6 15.16 39.08 -0.93
N THR A 7 14.75 39.60 0.23
CA THR A 7 15.01 38.95 1.52
C THR A 7 14.04 37.80 1.86
N TYR A 8 12.87 37.74 1.23
CA TYR A 8 11.85 36.71 1.53
C TYR A 8 11.99 35.41 0.74
N ARG A 9 12.75 35.41 -0.37
CA ARG A 9 12.92 34.21 -1.20
C ARG A 9 13.99 33.25 -0.67
N THR A 10 14.96 33.72 0.09
CA THR A 10 16.07 32.91 0.60
C THR A 10 15.75 32.15 1.90
N ALA A 11 14.78 32.63 2.69
CA ALA A 11 14.39 31.98 3.94
C ALA A 11 13.57 30.71 3.71
N ILE A 12 12.70 30.69 2.69
CA ILE A 12 11.81 29.55 2.39
C ILE A 12 12.62 28.39 1.78
N VAL A 13 13.61 28.70 0.92
CA VAL A 13 14.46 27.68 0.30
C VAL A 13 15.43 27.05 1.31
N SER A 14 15.90 27.82 2.30
CA SER A 14 16.77 27.28 3.37
C SER A 14 16.01 26.45 4.42
N GLY A 15 14.73 26.77 4.67
CA GLY A 15 13.87 25.98 5.57
C GLY A 15 13.50 24.60 5.03
N LEU A 16 13.30 24.49 3.71
CA LEU A 16 13.01 23.19 3.07
C LEU A 16 14.25 22.27 3.03
N MET A 17 15.45 22.84 2.89
CA MET A 17 16.71 22.08 2.91
C MET A 17 17.01 21.46 4.29
N LEU A 18 16.61 22.10 5.39
CA LEU A 18 16.82 21.54 6.74
C LEU A 18 15.88 20.37 7.05
N LEU A 19 14.65 20.35 6.51
CA LEU A 19 13.69 19.25 6.70
C LEU A 19 14.08 17.97 5.96
N LEU A 20 14.87 18.08 4.88
CA LEU A 20 15.41 16.94 4.14
C LEU A 20 16.58 16.25 4.86
N LEU A 21 17.18 16.89 5.87
CA LEU A 21 18.31 16.34 6.64
C LEU A 21 17.87 15.66 7.96
N LEU A 22 16.62 15.83 8.37
CA LEU A 22 16.03 15.18 9.55
C LEU A 22 15.26 13.89 9.24
N SER A 23 15.26 13.43 7.99
CA SER A 23 14.52 12.23 7.56
C SER A 23 15.28 10.91 7.78
N SER A 24 16.53 10.94 8.24
CA SER A 24 17.41 9.76 8.33
C SER A 24 17.19 8.89 9.59
N ALA A 25 16.08 9.07 10.31
CA ALA A 25 15.70 8.22 11.45
C ALA A 25 14.36 7.48 11.26
N CYS A 26 13.92 7.30 10.00
CA CYS A 26 12.97 6.24 9.67
C CYS A 26 13.71 5.25 8.78
N SER A 27 14.38 4.27 9.40
CA SER A 27 14.91 3.13 8.68
C SER A 27 13.76 2.47 7.92
N GLU A 28 13.80 2.55 6.59
CA GLU A 28 12.97 1.70 5.79
C GLU A 28 13.40 0.23 6.00
N PRO A 29 12.48 -0.73 5.86
CA PRO A 29 12.76 -2.15 6.02
C PRO A 29 13.61 -2.64 4.84
N ASP A 30 14.90 -2.39 4.91
CA ASP A 30 15.88 -2.86 3.94
C ASP A 30 16.10 -4.38 4.11
N GLY A 31 16.19 -5.08 2.99
CA GLY A 31 16.57 -6.50 2.97
C GLY A 31 15.51 -7.50 3.48
N LEU A 32 14.27 -7.07 3.74
CA LEU A 32 13.19 -7.98 4.11
C LEU A 32 12.73 -8.84 2.93
N ALA A 33 12.41 -10.11 3.21
CA ALA A 33 11.79 -11.01 2.24
C ALA A 33 10.35 -10.54 1.91
N PRO A 34 9.82 -10.83 0.70
CA PRO A 34 8.48 -10.42 0.27
C PRO A 34 7.36 -10.78 1.26
N GLU A 35 7.42 -11.97 1.86
CA GLU A 35 6.43 -12.42 2.83
C GLU A 35 6.49 -11.60 4.12
N GLU A 36 7.69 -11.23 4.56
CA GLU A 36 7.87 -10.43 5.77
C GLU A 36 7.41 -8.98 5.55
N VAL A 37 7.67 -8.39 4.39
CA VAL A 37 7.13 -7.08 4.00
C VAL A 37 5.61 -7.09 4.06
N SER A 38 5.00 -8.10 3.46
CA SER A 38 3.54 -8.25 3.42
C SER A 38 2.93 -8.43 4.82
N ARG A 39 3.54 -9.29 5.65
CA ARG A 39 3.08 -9.54 7.01
C ARG A 39 3.19 -8.28 7.88
N LYS A 40 4.36 -7.62 7.87
CA LYS A 40 4.58 -6.40 8.66
C LYS A 40 3.69 -5.25 8.21
N PHE A 41 3.41 -5.12 6.90
CA PHE A 41 2.43 -4.17 6.40
C PHE A 41 1.04 -4.37 7.02
N MET A 42 0.53 -5.61 6.99
CA MET A 42 -0.79 -5.92 7.55
C MET A 42 -0.84 -5.71 9.07
N GLU A 43 0.23 -6.06 9.78
CA GLU A 43 0.37 -5.77 11.21
C GLU A 43 0.37 -4.27 11.53
N ALA A 44 1.02 -3.45 10.69
CA ALA A 44 1.06 -2.00 10.85
C ALA A 44 -0.30 -1.35 10.59
N VAL A 45 -1.02 -1.79 9.54
CA VAL A 45 -2.40 -1.34 9.25
C VAL A 45 -3.35 -1.70 10.40
N ALA A 46 -3.14 -2.84 11.07
CA ALA A 46 -3.94 -3.24 12.22
C ALA A 46 -3.63 -2.46 13.51
N LYS A 47 -2.50 -1.73 13.58
CA LYS A 47 -2.01 -0.95 14.75
C LYS A 47 -2.20 0.57 14.60
N PRO A 48 -3.22 0.99 13.87
CA PRO A 48 -3.44 2.32 13.26
C PRO A 48 -2.20 3.15 12.89
N ASP A 49 -1.05 2.53 12.65
CA ASP A 49 0.19 3.26 12.49
C ASP A 49 0.45 3.53 11.00
N ALA A 50 -0.01 4.70 10.56
CA ALA A 50 0.16 5.11 9.17
C ALA A 50 1.63 5.27 8.78
N ASP A 51 2.47 5.76 9.68
CA ASP A 51 3.87 5.99 9.37
C ASP A 51 4.64 4.67 9.29
N GLU A 52 4.32 3.70 10.15
CA GLU A 52 4.86 2.35 10.05
C GLU A 52 4.37 1.63 8.78
N ALA A 53 3.07 1.66 8.49
CA ALA A 53 2.52 0.99 7.31
C ALA A 53 3.08 1.54 6.00
N ARG A 54 3.38 2.84 5.95
CA ARG A 54 3.97 3.50 4.77
C ARG A 54 5.38 3.02 4.44
N LYS A 55 6.10 2.40 5.37
CA LYS A 55 7.44 1.87 5.11
C LYS A 55 7.46 0.63 4.21
N TYR A 56 6.32 -0.07 4.11
CA TYR A 56 6.23 -1.35 3.40
C TYR A 56 5.62 -1.23 2.00
N VAL A 57 5.28 -0.02 1.56
CA VAL A 57 4.61 0.22 0.28
C VAL A 57 5.44 1.12 -0.64
N THR A 58 5.19 1.05 -1.95
CA THR A 58 5.82 1.94 -2.92
C THR A 58 5.48 3.40 -2.63
N PHE A 59 6.34 4.33 -3.08
CA PHE A 59 6.11 5.77 -2.89
C PHE A 59 4.70 6.21 -3.36
N SER A 60 4.28 5.73 -4.53
CA SER A 60 2.95 5.98 -5.11
C SER A 60 1.80 5.47 -4.22
N SER A 61 2.05 4.41 -3.45
CA SER A 61 1.07 3.79 -2.56
C SER A 61 1.03 4.42 -1.16
N LYS A 62 2.05 5.21 -0.76
CA LYS A 62 2.12 5.85 0.58
C LYS A 62 0.90 6.74 0.87
N LEU A 63 0.37 7.44 -0.14
CA LEU A 63 -0.83 8.28 0.03
C LEU A 63 -2.09 7.42 0.29
N LEU A 64 -2.26 6.32 -0.43
CA LEU A 64 -3.39 5.41 -0.25
C LEU A 64 -3.44 4.85 1.17
N VAL A 65 -2.29 4.39 1.68
CA VAL A 65 -2.16 3.91 3.06
C VAL A 65 -2.59 4.96 4.07
N THR A 66 -2.13 6.19 3.90
CA THR A 66 -2.47 7.31 4.79
C THR A 66 -3.96 7.57 4.82
N VAL A 67 -4.61 7.62 3.65
CA VAL A 67 -6.05 7.87 3.53
C VAL A 67 -6.84 6.74 4.18
N VAL A 68 -6.50 5.48 3.86
CA VAL A 68 -7.19 4.30 4.39
C VAL A 68 -7.11 4.23 5.91
N ILE A 69 -5.93 4.43 6.50
CA ILE A 69 -5.78 4.38 7.96
C ILE A 69 -6.54 5.51 8.64
N LYS A 70 -6.54 6.73 8.08
CA LYS A 70 -7.34 7.84 8.61
C LYS A 70 -8.84 7.54 8.58
N LEU A 71 -9.34 6.92 7.51
CA LEU A 71 -10.74 6.50 7.43
C LEU A 71 -11.07 5.44 8.49
N PHE A 72 -10.17 4.49 8.74
CA PHE A 72 -10.34 3.50 9.82
C PHE A 72 -10.39 4.16 11.19
N THR A 73 -9.45 5.04 11.50
CA THR A 73 -9.43 5.75 12.79
C THR A 73 -10.70 6.58 12.97
N ALA A 74 -11.14 7.31 11.93
CA ALA A 74 -12.38 8.07 11.98
C ALA A 74 -13.62 7.19 12.18
N ALA A 75 -13.66 5.98 11.59
CA ALA A 75 -14.74 5.02 11.81
C ALA A 75 -14.75 4.48 13.24
N GLU A 76 -13.58 4.30 13.86
CA GLU A 76 -13.47 3.87 15.27
C GLU A 76 -13.94 4.92 16.27
N GLU A 77 -13.73 6.19 15.94
CA GLU A 77 -14.20 7.35 16.70
C GLU A 77 -15.68 7.69 16.41
N GLY A 78 -16.29 7.00 15.44
CA GLY A 78 -17.64 7.23 14.97
C GLY A 78 -18.73 6.61 15.85
N SER A 79 -19.85 6.21 15.22
CA SER A 79 -20.95 5.58 15.93
C SER A 79 -20.53 4.23 16.56
N THR A 80 -21.28 3.75 17.55
CA THR A 80 -21.04 2.42 18.16
C THR A 80 -21.02 1.30 17.11
N GLU A 81 -21.85 1.42 16.07
CA GLU A 81 -21.89 0.45 14.97
C GLU A 81 -20.65 0.52 14.08
N ASP A 82 -20.22 1.73 13.70
CA ASP A 82 -19.02 1.93 12.86
C ASP A 82 -17.75 1.50 13.60
N SER A 83 -17.67 1.82 14.89
CA SER A 83 -16.56 1.41 15.76
C SER A 83 -16.49 -0.12 15.89
N ALA A 84 -17.62 -0.80 16.06
CA ALA A 84 -17.68 -2.25 16.08
C ALA A 84 -17.24 -2.88 14.75
N LYS A 85 -17.66 -2.32 13.61
CA LYS A 85 -17.24 -2.78 12.27
C LYS A 85 -15.75 -2.58 12.04
N ALA A 86 -15.21 -1.42 12.41
CA ALA A 86 -13.79 -1.11 12.28
C ALA A 86 -12.93 -2.04 13.14
N GLY A 87 -13.33 -2.29 14.39
CA GLY A 87 -12.68 -3.25 15.28
C GLY A 87 -12.68 -4.68 14.73
N GLN A 88 -13.83 -5.16 14.22
CA GLN A 88 -13.91 -6.47 13.56
C GLN A 88 -12.98 -6.58 12.36
N LEU A 89 -12.87 -5.53 11.56
CA LEU A 89 -11.99 -5.55 10.41
C LEU A 89 -10.52 -5.59 10.82
N ARG A 90 -10.11 -4.88 11.88
CA ARG A 90 -8.74 -4.99 12.41
C ARG A 90 -8.39 -6.39 12.86
N GLU A 91 -9.30 -7.05 13.58
CA GLU A 91 -9.06 -8.44 14.01
C GLU A 91 -8.95 -9.39 12.80
N LYS A 92 -9.78 -9.17 11.76
CA LYS A 92 -9.62 -9.91 10.50
C LYS A 92 -8.26 -9.65 9.85
N LEU A 93 -7.80 -8.40 9.77
CA LEU A 93 -6.49 -8.05 9.21
C LEU A 93 -5.33 -8.69 9.98
N LYS A 94 -5.39 -8.71 11.32
CA LYS A 94 -4.40 -9.44 12.15
C LYS A 94 -4.39 -10.93 11.84
N GLY A 95 -5.57 -11.55 11.72
CA GLY A 95 -5.68 -12.97 11.38
C GLY A 95 -5.19 -13.30 9.97
N LEU A 96 -5.39 -12.38 9.02
CA LEU A 96 -4.91 -12.51 7.65
C LEU A 96 -3.38 -12.40 7.55
N ALA A 97 -2.74 -11.55 8.36
CA ALA A 97 -1.29 -11.39 8.39
C ALA A 97 -0.53 -12.70 8.67
N ALA A 98 -1.10 -13.56 9.52
CA ALA A 98 -0.51 -14.86 9.86
C ALA A 98 -0.57 -15.90 8.73
N ASN A 99 -1.36 -15.64 7.69
CA ASN A 99 -1.65 -16.61 6.62
C ASN A 99 -1.18 -16.12 5.24
N ILE A 100 -0.20 -15.23 5.18
CA ILE A 100 0.35 -14.77 3.90
C ILE A 100 1.30 -15.81 3.33
N ARG A 101 1.23 -16.02 2.01
CA ARG A 101 2.18 -16.81 1.24
C ARG A 101 2.59 -16.05 0.00
N CYS A 102 3.85 -16.18 -0.39
CA CYS A 102 4.38 -15.55 -1.58
C CYS A 102 4.84 -16.62 -2.57
N ASN A 103 4.75 -16.29 -3.86
CA ASN A 103 5.37 -17.09 -4.90
C ASN A 103 6.88 -17.14 -4.69
N GLU A 104 7.52 -18.21 -5.18
CA GLU A 104 8.97 -18.32 -5.17
C GLU A 104 9.61 -17.14 -5.91
N VAL A 105 10.65 -16.56 -5.31
CA VAL A 105 11.36 -15.43 -5.88
C VAL A 105 12.38 -15.94 -6.89
N ALA A 106 12.06 -15.83 -8.18
CA ALA A 106 13.01 -16.16 -9.24
C ALA A 106 14.21 -15.21 -9.20
N GLU A 107 15.38 -15.68 -9.66
CA GLU A 107 16.58 -14.85 -9.77
C GLU A 107 16.33 -13.67 -10.72
N GLY A 108 16.61 -12.45 -10.25
CA GLY A 108 16.35 -11.22 -11.01
C GLY A 108 14.87 -10.81 -11.11
N ALA A 109 13.97 -11.42 -10.32
CA ALA A 109 12.57 -11.01 -10.29
C ALA A 109 12.42 -9.55 -9.82
N GLU A 110 11.75 -8.74 -10.63
CA GLU A 110 11.37 -7.37 -10.28
C GLU A 110 10.03 -7.31 -9.55
N THR A 111 9.20 -8.35 -9.70
CA THR A 111 7.86 -8.44 -9.10
C THR A 111 7.61 -9.84 -8.55
N VAL A 112 7.04 -9.92 -7.35
CA VAL A 112 6.56 -11.15 -6.70
C VAL A 112 5.14 -10.92 -6.25
N HIS A 113 4.30 -11.96 -6.34
CA HIS A 113 2.93 -11.89 -5.84
C HIS A 113 2.83 -12.65 -4.53
N CYS A 114 2.15 -12.05 -3.57
CA CYS A 114 1.77 -12.69 -2.33
C CYS A 114 0.24 -12.74 -2.24
N SER A 115 -0.30 -13.78 -1.64
CA SER A 115 -1.73 -13.96 -1.41
C SER A 115 -1.98 -14.37 0.04
N PHE A 116 -3.24 -14.29 0.46
CA PHE A 116 -3.67 -14.98 1.67
C PHE A 116 -3.86 -16.47 1.32
N ALA A 117 -3.32 -17.37 2.12
CA ALA A 117 -3.30 -18.81 1.86
C ALA A 117 -4.70 -19.44 1.67
N ALA A 118 -5.75 -18.79 2.18
CA ALA A 118 -7.13 -19.22 2.03
C ALA A 118 -7.85 -18.56 0.83
N ASN A 119 -7.20 -17.63 0.13
CA ASN A 119 -7.81 -16.85 -0.94
C ASN A 119 -6.78 -16.30 -1.95
N ASP A 120 -6.49 -17.10 -2.97
CA ASP A 120 -5.61 -16.73 -4.09
C ASP A 120 -6.19 -15.61 -4.98
N SER A 121 -7.47 -15.28 -4.85
CA SER A 121 -8.08 -14.17 -5.62
C SER A 121 -7.63 -12.79 -5.15
N MET A 122 -7.05 -12.70 -3.95
CA MET A 122 -6.44 -11.48 -3.41
C MET A 122 -4.91 -11.61 -3.40
N ALA A 123 -4.34 -11.72 -4.61
CA ALA A 123 -2.93 -11.53 -4.81
C ALA A 123 -2.60 -10.03 -4.79
N PHE A 124 -1.60 -9.65 -4.00
CA PHE A 124 -1.04 -8.30 -3.96
C PHE A 124 0.40 -8.34 -4.48
N PRO A 125 0.75 -7.45 -5.43
CA PRO A 125 2.08 -7.40 -6.02
C PRO A 125 3.06 -6.69 -5.10
N LEU A 126 4.25 -7.26 -4.98
CA LEU A 126 5.41 -6.64 -4.40
C LEU A 126 6.41 -6.40 -5.52
N VAL A 127 6.99 -5.21 -5.54
CA VAL A 127 7.99 -4.80 -6.50
C VAL A 127 9.32 -4.57 -5.80
N MET A 128 10.41 -4.97 -6.44
CA MET A 128 11.75 -4.70 -5.96
C MET A 128 12.09 -3.24 -6.25
N THR A 129 12.40 -2.47 -5.21
CA THR A 129 12.90 -1.09 -5.33
C THR A 129 14.38 -1.04 -4.96
N GLY A 130 15.01 0.14 -5.09
CA GLY A 130 16.37 0.35 -4.60
C GLY A 130 16.54 0.14 -3.08
N GLU A 131 15.43 0.12 -2.34
CA GLU A 131 15.34 -0.03 -0.88
C GLU A 131 14.79 -1.42 -0.49
N GLY A 132 14.64 -2.33 -1.46
CA GLY A 132 14.11 -3.68 -1.28
C GLY A 132 12.66 -3.84 -1.71
N TRP A 133 12.02 -4.93 -1.27
CA TRP A 133 10.64 -5.26 -1.66
C TRP A 133 9.64 -4.28 -1.04
N ARG A 134 8.68 -3.83 -1.86
CA ARG A 134 7.58 -2.95 -1.43
C ARG A 134 6.27 -3.37 -2.09
N LEU A 135 5.17 -3.32 -1.35
CA LEU A 135 3.82 -3.53 -1.88
C LEU A 135 3.42 -2.39 -2.84
N ASP A 136 2.94 -2.75 -4.02
CA ASP A 136 2.36 -1.78 -4.97
C ASP A 136 0.83 -1.88 -4.98
N LEU A 137 0.20 -1.08 -4.11
CA LEU A 137 -1.25 -1.01 -3.98
C LEU A 137 -1.91 -0.37 -5.21
N VAL A 138 -1.20 0.53 -5.91
CA VAL A 138 -1.70 1.16 -7.13
C VAL A 138 -1.77 0.12 -8.25
N GLN A 139 -0.74 -0.71 -8.39
CA GLN A 139 -0.75 -1.83 -9.34
C GLN A 139 -1.86 -2.84 -9.01
N MET A 140 -2.04 -3.20 -7.73
CA MET A 140 -3.13 -4.08 -7.30
C MET A 140 -4.51 -3.59 -7.76
N ILE A 141 -4.78 -2.28 -7.64
CA ILE A 141 -6.04 -1.68 -8.10
C ILE A 141 -6.17 -1.80 -9.62
N LYS A 142 -5.12 -1.48 -10.37
CA LYS A 142 -5.12 -1.57 -11.85
C LYS A 142 -5.35 -3.00 -12.35
N GLU A 143 -4.73 -3.99 -11.72
CA GLU A 143 -4.87 -5.40 -12.09
C GLU A 143 -6.29 -5.91 -11.82
N LYS A 144 -6.91 -5.45 -10.73
CA LYS A 144 -8.32 -5.74 -10.43
C LYS A 144 -9.26 -5.15 -11.49
N ASP A 145 -9.01 -3.92 -11.91
CA ASP A 145 -9.84 -3.25 -12.93
C ASP A 145 -9.72 -3.95 -14.29
N ASN A 146 -8.51 -4.38 -14.68
CA ASN A 146 -8.29 -5.12 -15.92
C ASN A 146 -8.97 -6.50 -15.93
N LYS A 147 -8.93 -7.24 -14.81
CA LYS A 147 -9.64 -8.52 -14.69
C LYS A 147 -11.16 -8.35 -14.76
N THR A 148 -11.68 -7.21 -14.30
CA THR A 148 -13.12 -6.89 -14.37
C THR A 148 -13.54 -6.47 -15.78
N ALA A 149 -12.65 -5.87 -16.56
CA ALA A 149 -12.90 -5.49 -17.96
C ALA A 149 -12.81 -6.66 -18.96
N GLN A 150 -12.18 -7.78 -18.58
CA GLN A 150 -12.04 -8.99 -19.40
C GLN A 150 -13.15 -10.03 -19.23
N ASP A 151 -14.26 -9.68 -18.58
CA ASP A 151 -15.48 -10.49 -18.58
C ASP A 151 -16.56 -9.88 -19.49
N PRO A 152 -16.35 -9.78 -20.83
CA PRO A 152 -17.47 -9.67 -21.74
C PRO A 152 -18.04 -11.06 -21.89
N THR A 153 -19.19 -11.29 -21.24
CA THR A 153 -20.30 -12.06 -21.78
C THR A 153 -20.01 -12.64 -23.16
N THR A 154 -19.64 -13.93 -23.21
CA THR A 154 -19.83 -14.76 -24.40
C THR A 154 -21.34 -14.93 -24.60
N ALA A 155 -22.00 -13.90 -25.11
CA ALA A 155 -23.30 -13.98 -25.76
C ALA A 155 -23.15 -13.30 -27.11
N ASP A 156 -22.62 -14.06 -28.05
CA ASP A 156 -23.08 -14.12 -29.44
C ASP A 156 -22.05 -14.85 -30.28
N THR A 157 -22.18 -16.17 -30.37
CA THR A 157 -21.97 -16.91 -31.62
C THR A 157 -22.72 -18.24 -31.50
N ASP A 158 -23.97 -18.26 -31.95
CA ASP A 158 -24.41 -19.31 -32.86
C ASP A 158 -25.63 -18.85 -33.64
N SER A 159 -25.34 -18.22 -34.77
CA SER A 159 -26.25 -18.18 -35.90
C SER A 159 -25.80 -19.27 -36.87
N SER A 160 -26.73 -20.14 -37.25
CA SER A 160 -26.70 -21.04 -38.42
C SER A 160 -26.03 -22.42 -38.26
N THR A 161 -26.82 -23.49 -38.06
CA THR A 161 -27.23 -24.44 -39.13
C THR A 161 -27.99 -25.65 -38.55
N PHE A 162 -29.29 -25.78 -38.85
CA PHE A 162 -29.99 -26.96 -39.43
C PHE A 162 -31.51 -26.72 -39.41
#